data_AF-A0A455AJ59-F1
#
_entry.id   AF-A0A455AJ59-F1
#
_cell.length_a   1.000
_cell.length_b   1.000
_cell.length_c   1.000
_cell.angle_alpha   90.00
_cell.angle_beta   90.00
_cell.angle_gamma   90.00
#
_symmetry.space_group_name_H-M   'P 1'
#
loop_
_entity.id
_entity.type
_entity.pdbx_description
1 polymer ?
#
loop_
_entity_poly.entity_id
_entity_poly.type
_entity_poly.pdbx_seq_one_letter_code
_entity_poly.pdbx_strand_id
1 'polypeptide(L)'
;MCGPYLGAQTQTTRLPALLPGCRLLEAQLQAQSRKHEEEVEGLKAQVEALKEEMDKQQQTFCQTLLLSPEAQVEFGIRQEMSRLTSENLDLKELVEKLEKNERKLKKQLKIYMKKVQDLEAAQALAQSERRRHELNRQVAVQRKEKDFQGMLGYHKEDEALLIRNLVTDLKPPALAGTVPCLPAYILCMCIRHADYVNDDLKVHSLLTSTINGIKKVLKKHNDDFEMTSFWLSNTCRLLHCLKQYSGDEGFMTQNTAKQNEHCLKNFDLTEYRQVLSDLSIQIYQQLIKISEGLLQPMIVSAMLENESIQGLSGVKPTGYRKRTSSLADGDNSYCLGAIIRQMNSFHTVMCDQGLDPEIILQVFKQLFYMITAVTLNNLLLRKDVCSWSTGMQLRYNISQLEEWLRGRNLHQREVAETMEPLIQAAQLLQLKKKSPEDAEAICSLCTALSTQQIVKILNLYTPLNEFEERVTVAFIRTIQAQLQERNDPQHLLLDFKHMFPVLFPFNPSSLTMDSIHIPACLNLEFLNEV
;
A
#
# COMPACT_ATOMS: atom_id res chain seq x y z
N MET A 1 -21.47 21.27 -92.02
CA MET A 1 -22.71 22.05 -92.20
C MET A 1 -23.23 22.45 -90.82
N CYS A 2 -23.61 23.72 -90.71
CA CYS A 2 -24.29 24.52 -89.66
C CYS A 2 -24.91 23.85 -88.40
N GLY A 3 -24.82 24.58 -87.25
CA GLY A 3 -25.17 24.22 -85.85
C GLY A 3 -26.64 24.48 -85.42
N PRO A 4 -27.01 25.04 -84.22
CA PRO A 4 -26.28 25.45 -83.00
C PRO A 4 -26.99 25.09 -81.63
N TYR A 5 -26.56 25.74 -80.51
CA TYR A 5 -27.04 25.74 -79.09
C TYR A 5 -26.46 24.64 -78.17
N LEU A 6 -26.05 24.85 -76.92
CA LEU A 6 -26.28 25.89 -75.89
C LEU A 6 -25.09 25.88 -74.89
N GLY A 7 -24.76 27.03 -74.31
CA GLY A 7 -23.60 27.21 -73.43
C GLY A 7 -23.77 26.67 -72.01
N ALA A 8 -22.65 26.41 -71.35
CA ALA A 8 -22.53 26.42 -69.90
C ALA A 8 -21.12 26.90 -69.52
N GLN A 9 -21.02 28.17 -69.13
CA GLN A 9 -19.86 28.68 -68.41
C GLN A 9 -19.84 28.02 -67.02
N THR A 10 -18.96 27.06 -66.78
CA THR A 10 -18.59 26.71 -65.40
C THR A 10 -17.78 27.85 -64.82
N GLN A 11 -18.50 28.74 -64.14
CA GLN A 11 -17.93 29.71 -63.22
C GLN A 11 -16.97 29.00 -62.27
N THR A 12 -15.70 29.35 -62.34
CA THR A 12 -14.73 29.11 -61.29
C THR A 12 -15.26 29.82 -60.04
N THR A 13 -16.00 29.09 -59.21
CA THR A 13 -16.37 29.54 -57.87
C THR A 13 -15.05 29.64 -57.12
N ARG A 14 -14.51 30.85 -57.01
CA ARG A 14 -13.48 31.17 -56.03
C ARG A 14 -14.04 30.73 -54.68
N LEU A 15 -13.44 29.67 -54.13
CA LEU A 15 -13.63 29.29 -52.73
C LEU A 15 -13.52 30.57 -51.88
N PRO A 16 -14.49 30.86 -51.00
CA PRO A 16 -14.45 32.05 -50.17
C PRO A 16 -13.17 31.99 -49.34
N ALA A 17 -12.47 33.13 -49.26
CA ALA A 17 -11.29 33.27 -48.44
C ALA A 17 -11.60 32.75 -47.02
N LEU A 18 -10.97 31.64 -46.66
CA LEU A 18 -11.09 31.03 -45.33
C LEU A 18 -10.77 32.09 -44.28
N LEU A 19 -11.70 32.28 -43.34
CA LEU A 19 -11.59 33.19 -42.20
C LEU A 19 -10.27 32.96 -41.45
N PRO A 20 -9.65 33.99 -40.85
CA PRO A 20 -8.37 33.88 -40.13
C PRO A 20 -8.34 32.76 -39.08
N GLY A 21 -9.49 32.48 -38.44
CA GLY A 21 -9.65 31.37 -37.49
C GLY A 21 -9.53 29.98 -38.11
N CYS A 22 -9.99 29.78 -39.35
CA CYS A 22 -9.86 28.50 -40.05
C CYS A 22 -8.40 28.22 -40.44
N ARG A 23 -7.63 29.25 -40.83
CA ARG A 23 -6.18 29.11 -41.13
C ARG A 23 -5.36 28.80 -39.87
N LEU A 24 -5.74 29.36 -38.72
CA LEU A 24 -5.07 29.08 -37.44
C LEU A 24 -5.32 27.64 -36.99
N LEU A 25 -6.58 27.18 -37.10
CA LEU A 25 -6.96 25.79 -36.82
C LEU A 25 -6.25 24.80 -37.75
N GLU A 26 -6.15 25.12 -39.04
CA GLU A 26 -5.44 24.30 -40.03
C GLU A 26 -3.93 24.23 -39.73
N ALA A 27 -3.31 25.35 -39.33
CA ALA A 27 -1.92 25.38 -38.90
C ALA A 27 -1.68 24.60 -37.60
N GLN A 28 -2.60 24.68 -36.63
CA GLN A 28 -2.53 23.89 -35.40
C GLN A 28 -2.69 22.39 -35.68
N LEU A 29 -3.61 22.00 -36.57
CA LEU A 29 -3.78 20.60 -36.94
C LEU A 29 -2.54 20.06 -37.65
N GLN A 30 -1.95 20.83 -38.56
CA GLN A 30 -0.70 20.45 -39.24
C GLN A 30 0.48 20.34 -38.27
N ALA A 31 0.60 21.26 -37.31
CA ALA A 31 1.63 21.18 -36.27
C ALA A 31 1.44 19.95 -35.38
N GLN A 32 0.19 19.63 -35.02
CA GLN A 32 -0.12 18.44 -34.23
C GLN A 32 0.15 17.14 -35.00
N SER A 33 -0.22 17.08 -36.30
CA SER A 33 0.11 15.93 -37.15
C SER A 33 1.60 15.72 -37.30
N ARG A 34 2.40 16.79 -37.50
CA ARG A 34 3.87 16.68 -37.55
C ARG A 34 4.45 16.17 -36.24
N LYS A 35 3.97 16.70 -35.11
CA LYS A 35 4.41 16.23 -33.79
C LYS A 35 4.07 14.75 -33.58
N HIS A 36 2.90 14.32 -34.00
CA HIS A 36 2.51 12.92 -33.91
C HIS A 36 3.34 12.02 -34.84
N GLU A 37 3.69 12.50 -36.04
CA GLU A 37 4.53 11.79 -36.99
C GLU A 37 5.97 11.62 -36.45
N GLU A 38 6.54 12.67 -35.84
CA GLU A 38 7.82 12.62 -35.12
C GLU A 38 7.78 11.64 -33.93
N GLU A 39 6.69 11.63 -33.15
CA GLU A 39 6.51 10.68 -32.04
C GLU A 39 6.42 9.23 -32.54
N VAL A 40 5.71 8.98 -33.64
CA VAL A 40 5.58 7.65 -34.26
C VAL A 40 6.92 7.18 -34.82
N GLU A 41 7.69 8.06 -35.45
CA GLU A 41 9.03 7.75 -35.95
C GLU A 41 10.01 7.45 -34.81
N GLY A 42 9.93 8.21 -33.71
CA GLY A 42 10.69 7.93 -32.48
C GLY A 42 10.33 6.60 -31.83
N LEU A 43 9.05 6.24 -31.77
CA LEU A 43 8.60 4.95 -31.25
C LEU A 43 9.03 3.79 -32.16
N LYS A 44 9.00 3.96 -33.49
CA LYS A 44 9.51 2.95 -34.44
C LYS A 44 11.00 2.70 -34.25
N ALA A 45 11.79 3.76 -34.11
CA ALA A 45 13.23 3.64 -33.85
C ALA A 45 13.51 2.91 -32.52
N GLN A 46 12.73 3.15 -31.48
CA GLN A 46 12.83 2.41 -30.21
C GLN A 46 12.50 0.92 -30.37
N VAL A 47 11.46 0.60 -31.14
CA VAL A 47 11.08 -0.81 -31.41
C VAL A 47 12.17 -1.53 -32.22
N GLU A 48 12.79 -0.86 -33.20
CA GLU A 48 13.91 -1.44 -33.95
C GLU A 48 15.14 -1.65 -33.05
N ALA A 49 15.50 -0.67 -32.22
CA ALA A 49 16.60 -0.80 -31.27
C ALA A 49 16.38 -1.94 -30.27
N LEU A 50 15.15 -2.09 -29.74
CA LEU A 50 14.79 -3.18 -28.84
C LEU A 50 14.85 -4.55 -29.53
N LYS A 51 14.48 -4.64 -30.81
CA LYS A 51 14.60 -5.87 -31.59
C LYS A 51 16.07 -6.26 -31.82
N GLU A 52 16.91 -5.30 -32.19
CA GLU A 52 18.35 -5.55 -32.36
C GLU A 52 19.01 -6.00 -31.05
N GLU A 53 18.61 -5.42 -29.92
CA GLU A 53 19.13 -5.81 -28.60
C GLU A 53 18.66 -7.22 -28.21
N MET A 54 17.41 -7.55 -28.49
CA MET A 54 16.86 -8.90 -28.26
C MET A 54 17.59 -9.95 -29.11
N ASP A 55 17.85 -9.67 -30.39
CA ASP A 55 18.58 -10.57 -31.27
C ASP A 55 20.03 -10.79 -30.79
N LYS A 56 20.71 -9.73 -30.32
CA LYS A 56 22.04 -9.82 -29.71
C LYS A 56 22.05 -10.64 -28.43
N GLN A 57 21.06 -10.45 -27.55
CA GLN A 57 20.92 -11.24 -26.33
C GLN A 57 20.69 -12.71 -26.64
N GLN A 58 19.83 -13.02 -27.61
CA GLN A 58 19.57 -14.40 -28.03
C GLN A 58 20.82 -15.06 -28.63
N GLN A 59 21.61 -14.34 -29.43
CA GLN A 59 22.88 -14.85 -29.96
C GLN A 59 23.90 -15.12 -28.84
N THR A 60 23.98 -14.23 -27.85
CA THR A 60 24.90 -14.35 -26.71
C THR A 60 24.51 -15.52 -25.81
N PHE A 61 23.21 -15.72 -25.59
CA PHE A 61 22.67 -16.86 -24.85
C PHE A 61 23.02 -18.20 -25.53
N CYS A 62 22.83 -18.29 -26.85
CA CYS A 62 23.21 -19.47 -27.63
C CYS A 62 24.71 -19.76 -27.58
N GLN A 63 25.58 -18.74 -27.63
CA GLN A 63 27.03 -18.93 -27.48
C GLN A 63 27.41 -19.40 -26.07
N THR A 64 26.72 -18.92 -25.04
CA THR A 64 26.99 -19.29 -23.64
C THR A 64 26.66 -20.76 -23.37
N LEU A 65 25.59 -21.29 -23.95
CA LEU A 65 25.18 -22.70 -23.86
C LEU A 65 26.21 -23.70 -24.45
N LEU A 66 27.09 -23.23 -25.35
CA LEU A 66 28.13 -24.06 -25.97
C LEU A 66 29.43 -24.13 -25.14
N LEU A 67 29.54 -23.36 -24.04
CA LEU A 67 30.71 -23.31 -23.17
C LEU A 67 30.62 -24.36 -22.03
N SER A 68 31.77 -24.76 -21.47
CA SER A 68 31.81 -25.61 -20.28
C SER A 68 31.30 -24.88 -19.03
N PRO A 69 30.86 -25.58 -17.97
CA PRO A 69 30.29 -24.96 -16.77
C PRO A 69 31.21 -23.91 -16.11
N GLU A 70 32.54 -24.13 -16.05
CA GLU A 70 33.45 -23.12 -15.50
C GLU A 70 33.58 -21.89 -16.43
N ALA A 71 33.59 -22.09 -17.74
CA ALA A 71 33.68 -21.01 -18.72
C ALA A 71 32.39 -20.17 -18.81
N GLN A 72 31.23 -20.76 -18.51
CA GLN A 72 29.94 -20.05 -18.42
C GLN A 72 29.93 -19.05 -17.25
N VAL A 73 30.45 -19.46 -16.08
CA VAL A 73 30.54 -18.60 -14.90
C VAL A 73 31.52 -17.45 -15.15
N GLU A 74 32.68 -17.73 -15.75
CA GLU A 74 33.67 -16.68 -16.07
C GLU A 74 33.15 -15.69 -17.12
N PHE A 75 32.44 -16.18 -18.14
CA PHE A 75 31.81 -15.33 -19.16
C PHE A 75 30.73 -14.42 -18.55
N GLY A 76 29.86 -14.96 -17.70
CA GLY A 76 28.83 -14.19 -17.00
C GLY A 76 29.41 -13.08 -16.10
N ILE A 77 30.48 -13.39 -15.35
CA ILE A 77 31.16 -12.39 -14.51
C ILE A 77 31.80 -11.29 -15.37
N ARG A 78 32.45 -11.63 -16.50
CA ARG A 78 33.04 -10.64 -17.42
C ARG A 78 32.00 -9.74 -18.08
N GLN A 79 30.85 -10.30 -18.43
CA GLN A 79 29.74 -9.53 -19.02
C GLN A 79 29.17 -8.54 -17.99
N GLU A 80 28.95 -8.99 -16.75
CA GLU A 80 28.41 -8.14 -15.69
C GLU A 80 29.40 -7.03 -15.28
N MET A 81 30.69 -7.33 -15.21
CA MET A 81 31.73 -6.31 -15.00
C MET A 81 31.73 -5.26 -16.12
N SER A 82 31.57 -5.67 -17.38
CA SER A 82 31.55 -4.75 -18.52
C SER A 82 30.30 -3.87 -18.52
N ARG A 83 29.13 -4.45 -18.20
CA ARG A 83 27.86 -3.74 -18.04
C ARG A 83 27.94 -2.69 -16.94
N LEU A 84 28.36 -3.10 -15.74
CA LEU A 84 28.53 -2.21 -14.59
C LEU A 84 29.56 -1.11 -14.86
N THR A 85 30.60 -1.39 -15.64
CA THR A 85 31.61 -0.38 -16.02
C THR A 85 31.02 0.67 -16.95
N SER A 86 30.23 0.27 -17.95
CA SER A 86 29.54 1.20 -18.85
C SER A 86 28.51 2.05 -18.11
N GLU A 87 27.68 1.42 -17.27
CA GLU A 87 26.65 2.11 -16.48
C GLU A 87 27.27 3.13 -15.52
N ASN A 88 28.41 2.80 -14.90
CA ASN A 88 29.16 3.76 -14.07
C ASN A 88 29.74 4.94 -14.88
N LEU A 89 30.10 4.74 -16.15
CA LEU A 89 30.57 5.81 -17.01
C LEU A 89 29.42 6.76 -17.38
N ASP A 90 28.27 6.22 -17.77
CA ASP A 90 27.07 6.99 -18.11
C ASP A 90 26.56 7.79 -16.90
N LEU A 91 26.55 7.17 -15.72
CA LEU A 91 26.19 7.84 -14.46
C LEU A 91 27.16 8.98 -14.14
N LYS A 92 28.46 8.80 -14.35
CA LYS A 92 29.45 9.88 -14.17
C LYS A 92 29.21 11.04 -15.13
N GLU A 93 28.97 10.77 -16.41
CA GLU A 93 28.65 11.82 -17.38
C GLU A 93 27.36 12.58 -17.03
N LEU A 94 26.34 11.86 -16.56
CA LEU A 94 25.09 12.46 -16.11
C LEU A 94 25.29 13.37 -14.89
N VAL A 95 26.08 12.93 -13.91
CA VAL A 95 26.44 13.72 -12.73
C VAL A 95 27.18 14.99 -13.14
N GLU A 96 28.18 14.91 -14.03
CA GLU A 96 28.89 16.09 -14.53
C GLU A 96 27.96 17.08 -15.26
N LYS A 97 26.99 16.56 -16.04
CA LYS A 97 26.00 17.37 -16.73
C LYS A 97 25.06 18.08 -15.75
N LEU A 98 24.61 17.38 -14.71
CA LEU A 98 23.76 17.94 -13.66
C LEU A 98 24.50 19.01 -12.84
N GLU A 99 25.77 18.78 -12.49
CA GLU A 99 26.60 19.78 -11.81
C GLU A 99 26.78 21.05 -12.66
N LYS A 100 27.03 20.91 -13.96
CA LYS A 100 27.12 22.06 -14.87
C LYS A 100 25.81 22.84 -14.91
N ASN A 101 24.67 22.16 -14.88
CA ASN A 101 23.34 22.80 -14.84
C ASN A 101 23.08 23.49 -13.51
N GLU A 102 23.42 22.86 -12.39
CA GLU A 102 23.31 23.46 -11.06
C GLU A 102 24.12 24.77 -10.97
N ARG A 103 25.36 24.78 -11.48
CA ARG A 103 26.20 25.98 -11.53
C ARG A 103 25.59 27.09 -12.40
N LYS A 104 24.94 26.75 -13.51
CA LYS A 104 24.23 27.73 -14.37
C LYS A 104 23.01 28.32 -13.66
N LEU A 105 22.20 27.48 -13.03
CA LEU A 105 21.00 27.90 -12.29
C LEU A 105 21.37 28.77 -11.08
N LYS A 106 22.42 28.43 -10.31
CA LYS A 106 22.94 29.27 -9.22
C LYS A 106 23.38 30.66 -9.71
N LYS A 107 24.04 30.74 -10.88
CA LYS A 107 24.41 32.03 -11.49
C LYS A 107 23.18 32.84 -11.91
N GLN A 108 22.18 32.21 -12.52
CA GLN A 108 20.92 32.87 -12.89
C GLN A 108 20.16 33.38 -11.66
N LEU A 109 20.05 32.57 -10.62
CA LEU A 109 19.40 32.95 -9.36
C LEU A 109 20.06 34.19 -8.75
N LYS A 110 21.40 34.25 -8.74
CA LYS A 110 22.16 35.41 -8.23
C LYS A 110 21.88 36.69 -9.03
N ILE A 111 21.68 36.57 -10.35
CA ILE A 111 21.32 37.70 -11.22
C ILE A 111 19.88 38.16 -10.93
N TYR A 112 18.93 37.23 -10.78
CA TYR A 112 17.55 37.57 -10.46
C TYR A 112 17.42 38.19 -9.07
N MET A 113 18.13 37.67 -8.07
CA MET A 113 18.19 38.28 -6.73
C MET A 113 18.70 39.72 -6.78
N LYS A 114 19.75 39.99 -7.57
CA LYS A 114 20.26 41.35 -7.75
C LYS A 114 19.25 42.27 -8.45
N LYS A 115 18.56 41.77 -9.47
CA LYS A 115 17.48 42.51 -10.15
C LYS A 115 16.30 42.83 -9.22
N VAL A 116 15.93 41.88 -8.35
CA VAL A 116 14.87 42.11 -7.35
C VAL A 116 15.29 43.18 -6.35
N GLN A 117 16.52 43.13 -5.83
CA GLN A 117 17.06 44.16 -4.95
C GLN A 117 17.13 45.54 -5.62
N ASP A 118 17.53 45.61 -6.89
CA ASP A 118 17.58 46.86 -7.65
C ASP A 118 16.16 47.43 -7.91
N LEU A 119 15.16 46.57 -8.15
CA LEU A 119 13.76 46.95 -8.31
C LEU A 119 13.11 47.40 -6.99
N GLU A 120 13.44 46.74 -5.88
CA GLU A 120 13.02 47.11 -4.53
C GLU A 120 13.63 48.46 -4.12
N ALA A 121 14.90 48.71 -4.44
CA ALA A 121 15.56 49.99 -4.22
C ALA A 121 14.94 51.12 -5.07
N ALA A 122 14.60 50.84 -6.33
CA ALA A 122 13.91 51.78 -7.21
C ALA A 122 12.47 52.09 -6.73
N GLN A 123 11.74 51.11 -6.21
CA GLN A 123 10.43 51.32 -5.58
C GLN A 123 10.52 52.10 -4.27
N ALA A 124 11.57 51.90 -3.47
CA ALA A 124 11.81 52.66 -2.25
C ALA A 124 12.09 54.16 -2.53
N LEU A 125 12.84 54.46 -3.60
CA LEU A 125 13.10 55.83 -4.05
C LEU A 125 11.82 56.51 -4.57
N ALA A 126 11.01 55.82 -5.37
CA ALA A 126 9.72 56.32 -5.89
C ALA A 126 8.66 56.53 -4.79
N GLN A 127 8.72 55.77 -3.69
CA GLN A 127 7.88 56.01 -2.51
C GLN A 127 8.37 57.19 -1.65
N SER A 128 9.66 57.55 -1.70
CA SER A 128 10.19 58.69 -0.93
C SER A 128 9.77 60.04 -1.52
N GLU A 129 9.61 60.14 -2.83
CA GLU A 129 9.11 61.35 -3.50
C GLU A 129 7.62 61.61 -3.26
N ARG A 130 6.82 60.54 -3.06
CA ARG A 130 5.39 60.67 -2.69
C ARG A 130 5.16 60.97 -1.20
N ARG A 131 6.09 60.63 -0.30
CA ARG A 131 5.94 60.85 1.16
C ARG A 131 6.25 62.28 1.63
N ARG A 132 6.71 63.18 0.75
CA ARG A 132 6.98 64.60 1.11
C ARG A 132 5.74 65.49 1.12
N HIS A 133 4.58 64.95 0.76
CA HIS A 133 3.26 65.58 0.93
C HIS A 133 2.35 64.61 1.68
N GLU A 134 2.36 64.70 3.01
CA GLU A 134 1.25 64.37 3.94
C GLU A 134 1.85 64.09 5.32
N LEU A 135 2.38 65.16 5.93
CA LEU A 135 2.55 65.26 7.37
C LEU A 135 1.16 65.40 8.00
N ASN A 136 0.64 64.31 8.56
CA ASN A 136 -0.10 64.26 9.83
C ASN A 136 -0.88 62.94 9.96
N ARG A 137 -0.28 61.91 10.57
CA ARG A 137 -1.03 60.94 11.39
C ARG A 137 -0.11 60.04 12.21
N GLN A 138 -0.65 59.66 13.36
CA GLN A 138 -0.03 58.97 14.50
C GLN A 138 0.84 57.76 14.12
N VAL A 139 1.95 57.61 14.85
CA VAL A 139 2.83 56.44 14.82
C VAL A 139 2.04 55.22 15.29
N ALA A 140 1.60 54.38 14.36
CA ALA A 140 1.15 53.02 14.66
C ALA A 140 2.31 52.06 14.39
N VAL A 141 2.77 51.37 15.43
CA VAL A 141 3.67 50.22 15.30
C VAL A 141 2.92 49.13 14.53
N GLN A 142 3.26 48.91 13.26
CA GLN A 142 2.76 47.74 12.53
C GLN A 142 3.44 46.50 13.12
N ARG A 143 2.66 45.69 13.85
CA ARG A 143 3.08 44.35 14.25
C ARG A 143 3.30 43.53 12.97
N LYS A 144 4.53 43.05 12.74
CA LYS A 144 4.72 41.93 11.81
C LYS A 144 3.93 40.74 12.37
N GLU A 145 3.08 40.13 11.55
CA GLU A 145 2.51 38.82 11.86
C GLU A 145 3.68 37.88 12.15
N LYS A 146 3.63 37.18 13.29
CA LYS A 146 4.65 36.19 13.63
C LYS A 146 4.43 34.99 12.72
N ASP A 147 5.49 34.52 12.07
CA ASP A 147 5.44 33.25 11.34
C ASP A 147 5.14 32.13 12.33
N PHE A 148 4.10 31.34 12.05
CA PHE A 148 3.67 30.22 12.88
C PHE A 148 4.81 29.20 13.06
N GLN A 149 5.15 28.84 14.31
CA GLN A 149 6.26 27.93 14.63
C GLN A 149 5.83 26.45 14.76
N GLY A 150 4.59 26.15 14.35
CA GLY A 150 4.01 24.81 14.46
C GLY A 150 3.76 24.39 15.91
N MET A 151 3.44 25.33 16.80
CA MET A 151 3.15 25.08 18.20
C MET A 151 1.74 25.53 18.55
N LEU A 152 1.01 24.73 19.33
CA LEU A 152 -0.37 25.03 19.73
C LEU A 152 -0.46 25.17 21.25
N GLY A 153 -0.69 26.40 21.70
CA GLY A 153 -0.90 26.71 23.11
C GLY A 153 -2.37 26.56 23.51
N TYR A 154 -2.63 25.98 24.68
CA TYR A 154 -3.97 25.90 25.28
C TYR A 154 -3.91 26.22 26.77
N HIS A 155 -5.02 26.68 27.36
CA HIS A 155 -5.10 26.89 28.80
C HIS A 155 -5.32 25.56 29.53
N LYS A 156 -4.77 25.40 30.74
CA LYS A 156 -4.88 24.15 31.51
C LYS A 156 -6.34 23.72 31.75
N GLU A 157 -7.24 24.68 31.89
CA GLU A 157 -8.69 24.46 32.07
C GLU A 157 -9.35 23.82 30.85
N ASP A 158 -8.79 24.04 29.65
CA ASP A 158 -9.31 23.54 28.38
C ASP A 158 -8.76 22.15 28.01
N GLU A 159 -7.86 21.55 28.78
CA GLU A 159 -7.28 20.24 28.46
C GLU A 159 -8.36 19.16 28.30
N ALA A 160 -9.35 19.14 29.21
CA ALA A 160 -10.46 18.19 29.12
C ALA A 160 -11.31 18.42 27.86
N LEU A 161 -11.47 19.68 27.42
CA LEU A 161 -12.19 20.03 26.21
C LEU A 161 -11.40 19.62 24.95
N LEU A 162 -10.08 19.83 24.95
CA LEU A 162 -9.17 19.36 23.89
C LEU A 162 -9.26 17.85 23.70
N ILE A 163 -9.11 17.09 24.78
CA ILE A 163 -9.18 15.63 24.73
C ILE A 163 -10.59 15.17 24.32
N ARG A 164 -11.63 15.86 24.76
CA ARG A 164 -12.99 15.53 24.34
C ARG A 164 -13.17 15.72 22.83
N ASN A 165 -12.86 16.90 22.32
CA ASN A 165 -13.13 17.26 20.93
C ASN A 165 -12.19 16.54 19.94
N LEU A 166 -10.91 16.37 20.30
CA LEU A 166 -9.89 15.80 19.42
C LEU A 166 -9.76 14.27 19.57
N VAL A 167 -10.15 13.70 20.71
CA VAL A 167 -10.02 12.26 20.98
C VAL A 167 -11.37 11.58 21.18
N THR A 168 -12.14 11.95 22.22
CA THR A 168 -13.28 11.09 22.60
C THR A 168 -14.52 11.20 21.73
N ASP A 169 -14.78 12.40 21.20
CA ASP A 169 -15.99 12.70 20.43
C ASP A 169 -15.69 12.86 18.92
N LEU A 170 -14.43 12.71 18.53
CA LEU A 170 -13.98 12.79 17.15
C LEU A 170 -14.51 11.61 16.34
N LYS A 171 -15.08 11.91 15.17
CA LYS A 171 -15.55 10.91 14.20
C LYS A 171 -14.62 10.89 12.99
N PRO A 172 -14.09 9.74 12.55
CA PRO A 172 -13.18 9.66 11.40
C PRO A 172 -13.70 10.38 10.14
N PRO A 173 -14.99 10.26 9.76
CA PRO A 173 -15.52 10.96 8.58
C PRO A 173 -15.46 12.49 8.65
N ALA A 174 -15.40 13.09 9.84
CA ALA A 174 -15.31 14.54 10.01
C ALA A 174 -13.98 15.12 9.50
N LEU A 175 -12.97 14.26 9.33
CA LEU A 175 -11.63 14.59 8.85
C LEU A 175 -11.41 14.21 7.38
N ALA A 176 -12.47 13.81 6.65
CA ALA A 176 -12.37 13.50 5.24
C ALA A 176 -11.81 14.71 4.45
N GLY A 177 -10.78 14.47 3.64
CA GLY A 177 -10.11 15.52 2.84
C GLY A 177 -9.07 16.35 3.59
N THR A 178 -8.84 16.08 4.88
CA THR A 178 -7.73 16.68 5.64
C THR A 178 -6.49 15.81 5.56
N VAL A 179 -5.37 16.30 6.12
CA VAL A 179 -4.14 15.49 6.23
C VAL A 179 -4.42 14.24 7.07
N PRO A 180 -4.05 13.02 6.61
CA PRO A 180 -4.19 11.81 7.40
C PRO A 180 -3.48 11.94 8.75
N CYS A 181 -4.03 11.31 9.79
CA CYS A 181 -3.50 11.39 11.16
C CYS A 181 -3.43 12.83 11.74
N LEU A 182 -4.24 13.78 11.26
CA LEU A 182 -4.25 15.16 11.76
C LEU A 182 -4.29 15.27 13.31
N PRO A 183 -5.09 14.47 14.05
CA PRO A 183 -5.08 14.50 15.51
C PRO A 183 -3.72 14.25 16.14
N ALA A 184 -2.94 13.32 15.60
CA ALA A 184 -1.60 13.04 16.10
C ALA A 184 -0.67 14.25 15.96
N TYR A 185 -0.75 14.98 14.85
CA TYR A 185 0.03 16.20 14.65
C TYR A 185 -0.41 17.31 15.58
N ILE A 186 -1.72 17.54 15.75
CA ILE A 186 -2.25 18.56 16.68
C ILE A 186 -1.78 18.27 18.11
N LEU A 187 -1.86 17.01 18.56
CA LEU A 187 -1.36 16.59 19.87
C LEU A 187 0.14 16.83 20.00
N CYS A 188 0.93 16.51 18.97
CA CYS A 188 2.37 16.74 18.98
C CYS A 188 2.72 18.24 19.02
N MET A 189 1.99 19.10 18.29
CA MET A 189 2.14 20.56 18.37
C MET A 189 1.81 21.12 19.77
N CYS A 190 0.82 20.52 20.45
CA CYS A 190 0.49 20.86 21.85
C CYS A 190 1.60 20.42 22.81
N ILE A 191 2.19 19.23 22.61
CA ILE A 191 3.32 18.72 23.39
C ILE A 191 4.55 19.61 23.18
N ARG A 192 4.84 20.01 21.94
CA ARG A 192 5.93 20.95 21.62
C ARG A 192 5.77 22.28 22.32
N HIS A 193 4.54 22.82 22.37
CA HIS A 193 4.28 24.05 23.12
C HIS A 193 4.52 23.86 24.63
N ALA A 194 4.08 22.73 25.22
CA ALA A 194 4.31 22.43 26.64
C ALA A 194 5.80 22.27 26.97
N ASP A 195 6.57 21.61 26.09
CA ASP A 195 8.03 21.56 26.14
C ASP A 195 8.64 22.96 26.04
N TYR A 196 8.22 23.78 25.08
CA TYR A 196 8.74 25.14 24.88
C TYR A 196 8.57 26.05 26.11
N VAL A 197 7.43 25.97 26.80
CA VAL A 197 7.20 26.72 28.05
C VAL A 197 7.81 26.05 29.29
N ASN A 198 8.47 24.90 29.11
CA ASN A 198 9.13 24.11 30.15
C ASN A 198 8.17 23.71 31.29
N ASP A 199 6.97 23.23 30.94
CA ASP A 199 5.93 22.77 31.88
C ASP A 199 5.80 21.24 31.82
N ASP A 200 6.55 20.56 32.70
CA ASP A 200 6.60 19.09 32.79
C ASP A 200 5.25 18.49 33.20
N LEU A 201 4.53 19.15 34.11
CA LEU A 201 3.21 18.74 34.56
C LEU A 201 2.20 18.75 33.40
N LYS A 202 2.27 19.75 32.53
CA LYS A 202 1.40 19.85 31.35
C LYS A 202 1.73 18.79 30.29
N VAL A 203 3.01 18.47 30.08
CA VAL A 203 3.42 17.35 29.20
C VAL A 203 2.87 16.02 29.74
N HIS A 204 3.07 15.76 31.03
CA HIS A 204 2.62 14.54 31.69
C HIS A 204 1.08 14.39 31.64
N SER A 205 0.36 15.47 31.98
CA SER A 205 -1.10 15.50 31.95
C SER A 205 -1.65 15.25 30.56
N LEU A 206 -1.14 15.98 29.54
CA LEU A 206 -1.61 15.85 28.16
C LEU A 206 -1.42 14.44 27.59
N LEU A 207 -0.22 13.86 27.76
CA LEU A 207 0.07 12.50 27.28
C LEU A 207 -0.80 11.46 27.98
N THR A 208 -0.95 11.57 29.30
CA THR A 208 -1.79 10.67 30.10
C THR A 208 -3.26 10.77 29.70
N SER A 209 -3.79 11.99 29.59
CA SER A 209 -5.17 12.24 29.17
C SER A 209 -5.44 11.75 27.75
N THR A 210 -4.46 11.91 26.83
CA THR A 210 -4.53 11.39 25.46
C THR A 210 -4.59 9.86 25.44
N ILE A 211 -3.65 9.19 26.10
CA ILE A 211 -3.58 7.72 26.17
C ILE A 211 -4.89 7.15 26.76
N ASN A 212 -5.39 7.74 27.85
CA ASN A 212 -6.63 7.32 28.48
C ASN A 212 -7.86 7.61 27.61
N GLY A 213 -7.86 8.74 26.89
CA GLY A 213 -8.88 9.08 25.90
C GLY A 213 -8.98 8.02 24.80
N ILE A 214 -7.85 7.65 24.20
CA ILE A 214 -7.78 6.63 23.15
C ILE A 214 -8.30 5.28 23.67
N LYS A 215 -7.81 4.84 24.84
CA LYS A 215 -8.29 3.60 25.51
C LYS A 215 -9.80 3.63 25.75
N LYS A 216 -10.34 4.78 26.16
CA LYS A 216 -11.79 4.96 26.40
C LYS A 216 -12.60 4.84 25.11
N VAL A 217 -12.14 5.44 24.01
CA VAL A 217 -12.81 5.34 22.70
C VAL A 217 -12.83 3.90 22.22
N LEU A 218 -11.69 3.22 22.26
CA LEU A 218 -11.57 1.83 21.79
C LEU A 218 -12.35 0.84 22.66
N LYS A 219 -12.53 1.14 23.94
CA LYS A 219 -13.41 0.36 24.81
C LYS A 219 -14.89 0.58 24.48
N LYS A 220 -15.27 1.81 24.09
CA LYS A 220 -16.65 2.16 23.71
C LYS A 220 -17.03 1.62 22.33
N HIS A 221 -16.08 1.59 21.40
CA HIS A 221 -16.24 1.16 20.02
C HIS A 221 -15.45 -0.13 19.78
N ASN A 222 -15.66 -1.14 20.63
CA ASN A 222 -14.79 -2.32 20.70
C ASN A 222 -14.84 -3.24 19.48
N ASP A 223 -15.95 -3.24 18.74
CA ASP A 223 -16.18 -4.06 17.54
C ASP A 223 -16.14 -3.22 16.22
N ASP A 224 -15.73 -1.95 16.31
CA ASP A 224 -15.70 -1.03 15.17
C ASP A 224 -14.31 -1.02 14.49
N PHE A 225 -14.23 -1.62 13.30
CA PHE A 225 -12.99 -1.69 12.54
C PHE A 225 -12.48 -0.30 12.12
N GLU A 226 -13.37 0.59 11.69
CA GLU A 226 -12.99 1.91 11.19
C GLU A 226 -12.41 2.77 12.31
N MET A 227 -13.07 2.77 13.47
CA MET A 227 -12.59 3.49 14.66
C MET A 227 -11.27 2.91 15.20
N THR A 228 -11.12 1.59 15.19
CA THR A 228 -9.91 0.93 15.67
C THR A 228 -8.72 1.20 14.75
N SER A 229 -8.92 1.10 13.43
CA SER A 229 -7.91 1.44 12.43
C SER A 229 -7.50 2.91 12.53
N PHE A 230 -8.46 3.81 12.74
CA PHE A 230 -8.22 5.25 12.85
C PHE A 230 -7.30 5.57 14.04
N TRP A 231 -7.59 4.99 15.20
CA TRP A 231 -6.78 5.20 16.40
C TRP A 231 -5.44 4.46 16.36
N LEU A 232 -5.34 3.32 15.68
CA LEU A 232 -4.04 2.68 15.43
C LEU A 232 -3.14 3.62 14.61
N SER A 233 -3.66 4.13 13.50
CA SER A 233 -2.94 5.05 12.61
C SER A 233 -2.49 6.33 13.34
N ASN A 234 -3.39 6.98 14.09
CA ASN A 234 -3.05 8.17 14.87
C ASN A 234 -2.07 7.89 16.03
N THR A 235 -2.19 6.75 16.72
CA THR A 235 -1.25 6.40 17.81
C THR A 235 0.15 6.13 17.26
N CYS A 236 0.25 5.39 16.15
CA CYS A 236 1.51 5.19 15.44
C CYS A 236 2.10 6.52 14.95
N ARG A 237 1.29 7.40 14.34
CA ARG A 237 1.77 8.72 13.90
C ARG A 237 2.27 9.57 15.06
N LEU A 238 1.56 9.58 16.20
CA LEU A 238 2.00 10.31 17.39
C LEU A 238 3.34 9.76 17.90
N LEU A 239 3.49 8.44 17.97
CA LEU A 239 4.75 7.78 18.32
C LEU A 239 5.89 8.17 17.34
N HIS A 240 5.62 8.18 16.04
CA HIS A 240 6.59 8.59 15.03
C HIS A 240 6.97 10.06 15.19
N CYS A 241 6.02 10.95 15.47
CA CYS A 241 6.32 12.36 15.73
C CYS A 241 7.20 12.52 16.99
N LEU A 242 6.92 11.80 18.08
CA LEU A 242 7.75 11.83 19.29
C LEU A 242 9.16 11.26 19.08
N LYS A 243 9.36 10.39 18.09
CA LYS A 243 10.69 9.93 17.64
C LYS A 243 11.35 10.98 16.75
N GLN A 244 10.65 11.43 15.71
CA GLN A 244 11.16 12.34 14.67
C GLN A 244 11.59 13.70 15.23
N TYR A 245 10.87 14.21 16.24
CA TYR A 245 11.13 15.49 16.89
C TYR A 245 11.73 15.33 18.29
N SER A 246 12.32 14.16 18.60
CA SER A 246 12.97 13.91 19.90
C SER A 246 14.24 14.73 20.12
N GLY A 247 14.94 15.12 19.05
CA GLY A 247 16.31 15.61 19.10
C GLY A 247 17.37 14.51 18.97
N ASP A 248 16.99 13.23 18.88
CA ASP A 248 17.91 12.12 18.67
C ASP A 248 18.40 12.06 17.21
N GLU A 249 19.72 12.10 17.01
CA GLU A 249 20.33 12.10 15.68
C GLU A 249 19.89 10.92 14.79
N GLY A 250 19.64 9.75 15.39
CA GLY A 250 19.17 8.56 14.67
C GLY A 250 17.82 8.74 13.98
N PHE A 251 16.90 9.51 14.58
CA PHE A 251 15.56 9.76 14.02
C PHE A 251 15.50 11.02 13.13
N MET A 252 16.53 11.87 13.18
CA MET A 252 16.60 13.13 12.43
C MET A 252 17.23 12.97 11.03
N THR A 253 17.71 11.77 10.67
CA THR A 253 18.41 11.50 9.41
C THR A 253 17.61 11.86 8.14
N GLN A 254 16.28 11.77 8.20
CA GLN A 254 15.38 12.10 7.09
C GLN A 254 14.70 13.46 7.24
N ASN A 255 15.01 14.22 8.29
CA ASN A 255 14.40 15.52 8.53
C ASN A 255 15.03 16.61 7.66
N THR A 256 14.20 17.57 7.26
CA THR A 256 14.67 18.86 6.74
C THR A 256 15.25 19.73 7.86
N ALA A 257 16.05 20.74 7.49
CA ALA A 257 16.57 21.73 8.46
C ALA A 257 15.44 22.37 9.29
N LYS A 258 14.31 22.70 8.64
CA LYS A 258 13.13 23.27 9.29
C LYS A 258 12.47 22.30 10.27
N GLN A 259 12.39 21.00 9.92
CA GLN A 259 11.87 19.99 10.84
C GLN A 259 12.78 19.79 12.05
N ASN A 260 14.09 19.93 11.90
CA ASN A 260 15.03 19.86 13.02
C ASN A 260 14.90 21.05 13.98
N GLU A 261 14.48 22.22 13.50
CA GLU A 261 14.13 23.36 14.37
C GLU A 261 12.92 23.07 15.27
N HIS A 262 12.10 22.07 14.89
CA HIS A 262 10.91 21.68 15.62
C HIS A 262 11.15 20.64 16.72
N CYS A 263 12.37 20.14 16.90
CA CYS A 263 12.68 19.18 17.95
C CYS A 263 12.39 19.73 19.35
N LEU A 264 11.97 18.82 20.24
CA LEU A 264 11.84 19.08 21.67
C LEU A 264 13.20 19.47 22.25
N LYS A 265 13.19 20.36 23.25
CA LYS A 265 14.42 20.95 23.80
C LYS A 265 14.63 20.65 25.28
N ASN A 266 13.55 20.41 26.03
CA ASN A 266 13.62 20.36 27.48
C ASN A 266 13.37 18.96 28.06
N PHE A 267 12.49 18.15 27.44
CA PHE A 267 12.07 16.86 27.99
C PHE A 267 12.39 15.67 27.10
N ASP A 268 12.98 14.61 27.68
CA ASP A 268 13.06 13.29 27.06
C ASP A 268 11.77 12.50 27.32
N LEU A 269 11.13 12.04 26.24
CA LEU A 269 9.87 11.31 26.27
C LEU A 269 10.03 9.81 25.97
N THR A 270 11.23 9.23 26.13
CA THR A 270 11.51 7.81 25.91
C THR A 270 10.49 6.88 26.56
N GLU A 271 10.16 7.09 27.84
CA GLU A 271 9.20 6.24 28.57
C GLU A 271 7.79 6.32 27.95
N TYR A 272 7.36 7.51 27.56
CA TYR A 272 6.07 7.70 26.89
C TYR A 272 6.04 7.08 25.49
N ARG A 273 7.18 7.08 24.77
CA ARG A 273 7.30 6.35 23.50
C ARG A 273 7.08 4.85 23.69
N GLN A 274 7.59 4.26 24.78
CA GLN A 274 7.32 2.86 25.11
C GLN A 274 5.84 2.62 25.41
N VAL A 275 5.23 3.46 26.24
CA VAL A 275 3.79 3.33 26.58
C VAL A 275 2.90 3.46 25.34
N LEU A 276 3.22 4.36 24.42
CA LEU A 276 2.51 4.48 23.13
C LEU A 276 2.75 3.28 22.22
N SER A 277 3.96 2.71 22.22
CA SER A 277 4.25 1.47 21.49
C SER A 277 3.42 0.30 22.02
N ASP A 278 3.35 0.13 23.35
CA ASP A 278 2.55 -0.91 24.00
C ASP A 278 1.05 -0.70 23.74
N LEU A 279 0.59 0.56 23.70
CA LEU A 279 -0.76 0.89 23.28
C LEU A 279 -0.99 0.48 21.82
N SER A 280 -0.12 0.86 20.88
CA SER A 280 -0.25 0.46 19.47
C SER A 280 -0.34 -1.05 19.29
N ILE A 281 0.42 -1.84 20.06
CA ILE A 281 0.30 -3.31 20.08
C ILE A 281 -1.13 -3.72 20.47
N GLN A 282 -1.67 -3.16 21.56
CA GLN A 282 -3.03 -3.49 22.01
C GLN A 282 -4.10 -3.13 20.98
N ILE A 283 -3.98 -1.96 20.34
CA ILE A 283 -4.92 -1.53 19.29
C ILE A 283 -4.83 -2.45 18.07
N TYR A 284 -3.60 -2.82 17.64
CA TYR A 284 -3.39 -3.77 16.54
C TYR A 284 -4.03 -5.12 16.83
N GLN A 285 -3.81 -5.68 18.03
CA GLN A 285 -4.42 -6.94 18.43
C GLN A 285 -5.95 -6.88 18.41
N GLN A 286 -6.54 -5.75 18.81
CA GLN A 286 -7.97 -5.52 18.71
C GLN A 286 -8.44 -5.45 17.24
N LEU A 287 -7.72 -4.73 16.38
CA LEU A 287 -8.02 -4.63 14.95
C LEU A 287 -8.07 -6.00 14.28
N ILE A 288 -7.08 -6.86 14.58
CA ILE A 288 -7.04 -8.24 14.09
C ILE A 288 -8.26 -9.02 14.58
N LYS A 289 -8.57 -8.99 15.88
CA LYS A 289 -9.73 -9.72 16.43
C LYS A 289 -11.06 -9.32 15.77
N ILE A 290 -11.27 -8.03 15.51
CA ILE A 290 -12.46 -7.55 14.80
C ILE A 290 -12.49 -8.10 13.38
N SER A 291 -11.36 -8.03 12.67
CA SER A 291 -11.22 -8.50 11.30
C SER A 291 -11.45 -10.01 11.19
N GLU A 292 -10.92 -10.79 12.14
CA GLU A 292 -11.13 -12.23 12.25
C GLU A 292 -12.60 -12.55 12.48
N GLY A 293 -13.27 -11.86 13.42
CA GLY A 293 -14.69 -12.04 13.70
C GLY A 293 -15.60 -11.79 12.48
N LEU A 294 -15.21 -10.85 11.61
CA LEU A 294 -15.94 -10.56 10.37
C LEU A 294 -15.68 -11.58 9.26
N LEU A 295 -14.43 -12.06 9.11
CA LEU A 295 -14.06 -12.97 8.02
C LEU A 295 -14.37 -14.44 8.33
N GLN A 296 -14.20 -14.88 9.58
CA GLN A 296 -14.38 -16.27 9.98
C GLN A 296 -15.67 -16.95 9.48
N PRO A 297 -16.88 -16.35 9.59
CA PRO A 297 -18.11 -16.97 9.09
C PRO A 297 -18.13 -17.13 7.56
N MET A 298 -17.30 -16.37 6.82
CA MET A 298 -17.24 -16.41 5.36
C MET A 298 -16.31 -17.51 4.85
N ILE A 299 -15.23 -17.83 5.58
CA ILE A 299 -14.11 -18.64 5.08
C ILE A 299 -14.56 -20.02 4.62
N VAL A 300 -15.25 -20.79 5.46
CA VAL A 300 -15.60 -22.19 5.14
C VAL A 300 -16.53 -22.26 3.93
N SER A 301 -17.60 -21.46 3.94
CA SER A 301 -18.54 -21.42 2.83
C SER A 301 -17.87 -21.01 1.53
N ALA A 302 -17.04 -19.95 1.56
CA ALA A 302 -16.43 -19.41 0.34
C ALA A 302 -15.28 -20.27 -0.20
N MET A 303 -14.47 -20.86 0.67
CA MET A 303 -13.26 -21.58 0.27
C MET A 303 -13.53 -23.05 -0.06
N LEU A 304 -14.50 -23.70 0.60
CA LEU A 304 -14.72 -25.15 0.48
C LEU A 304 -16.11 -25.55 -0.06
N GLU A 305 -17.17 -24.82 0.30
CA GLU A 305 -18.55 -25.26 0.01
C GLU A 305 -19.13 -24.66 -1.27
N ASN A 306 -18.68 -23.45 -1.65
CA ASN A 306 -19.15 -22.76 -2.84
C ASN A 306 -18.40 -23.25 -4.10
N GLU A 307 -19.15 -23.79 -5.07
CA GLU A 307 -18.63 -24.17 -6.39
C GLU A 307 -18.47 -22.93 -7.29
N SER A 308 -17.29 -22.30 -7.28
CA SER A 308 -16.99 -21.18 -8.20
C SER A 308 -16.80 -21.66 -9.64
N ILE A 309 -16.28 -22.88 -9.85
CA ILE A 309 -16.10 -23.47 -11.17
C ILE A 309 -17.28 -24.39 -11.48
N GLN A 310 -18.11 -23.98 -12.44
CA GLN A 310 -19.29 -24.75 -12.84
C GLN A 310 -18.91 -26.07 -13.52
N GLY A 311 -19.52 -27.17 -13.09
CA GLY A 311 -19.38 -28.48 -13.74
C GLY A 311 -18.25 -29.38 -13.23
N LEU A 312 -17.48 -28.96 -12.20
CA LEU A 312 -16.45 -29.82 -11.60
C LEU A 312 -17.03 -31.00 -10.80
N SER A 313 -18.16 -30.80 -10.14
CA SER A 313 -18.90 -31.88 -9.51
C SER A 313 -19.65 -32.62 -10.61
N GLY A 314 -19.27 -33.89 -10.84
CA GLY A 314 -19.94 -34.76 -11.80
C GLY A 314 -21.46 -34.71 -11.66
N VAL A 315 -22.15 -34.90 -12.79
CA VAL A 315 -23.61 -34.81 -12.98
C VAL A 315 -24.36 -35.05 -11.67
N LYS A 316 -24.83 -33.96 -11.04
CA LYS A 316 -25.77 -34.07 -9.91
C LYS A 316 -26.94 -34.92 -10.42
N PRO A 317 -27.39 -35.95 -9.69
CA PRO A 317 -28.52 -36.78 -10.11
C PRO A 317 -29.66 -35.88 -10.53
N THR A 318 -30.23 -36.17 -11.69
CA THR A 318 -31.33 -35.44 -12.32
C THR A 318 -32.44 -35.14 -11.32
N GLY A 319 -32.45 -33.90 -10.80
CA GLY A 319 -33.42 -33.45 -9.80
C GLY A 319 -33.07 -32.11 -9.13
N TYR A 320 -31.79 -31.78 -8.98
CA TYR A 320 -31.36 -30.55 -8.32
C TYR A 320 -30.77 -29.51 -9.29
N ARG A 321 -31.59 -29.02 -10.22
CA ARG A 321 -31.32 -27.73 -10.87
C ARG A 321 -31.67 -26.61 -9.89
N LYS A 322 -30.71 -26.16 -9.05
CA LYS A 322 -30.83 -24.82 -8.46
C LYS A 322 -30.72 -23.83 -9.62
N ARG A 323 -31.83 -23.15 -9.92
CA ARG A 323 -31.90 -22.07 -10.92
C ARG A 323 -30.87 -21.00 -10.55
N THR A 324 -30.12 -20.55 -11.54
CA THR A 324 -29.43 -19.26 -11.53
C THR A 324 -30.49 -18.17 -11.39
N SER A 325 -30.66 -17.64 -10.19
CA SER A 325 -31.34 -16.36 -9.98
C SER A 325 -30.56 -15.56 -8.95
N SER A 326 -30.04 -14.43 -9.41
CA SER A 326 -29.74 -13.27 -8.57
C SER A 326 -30.94 -12.96 -7.70
N LEU A 327 -30.69 -12.82 -6.38
CA LEU A 327 -31.64 -12.52 -5.30
C LEU A 327 -32.46 -13.74 -4.83
N ALA A 328 -31.89 -14.47 -3.87
CA ALA A 328 -32.64 -15.27 -2.91
C ALA A 328 -32.01 -15.06 -1.52
N ASP A 329 -32.65 -14.18 -0.78
CA ASP A 329 -32.52 -13.96 0.66
C ASP A 329 -32.88 -15.27 1.39
N GLY A 330 -31.93 -15.85 2.15
CA GLY A 330 -32.21 -17.01 3.03
C GLY A 330 -31.21 -18.18 3.05
N ASP A 331 -30.14 -18.19 2.25
CA ASP A 331 -29.08 -19.22 2.34
C ASP A 331 -27.78 -18.52 2.78
N ASN A 332 -27.28 -18.85 3.98
CA ASN A 332 -26.12 -18.21 4.63
C ASN A 332 -24.79 -18.59 3.95
N SER A 333 -24.77 -18.70 2.62
CA SER A 333 -23.62 -19.14 1.83
C SER A 333 -22.86 -17.93 1.29
N TYR A 334 -21.66 -17.73 1.82
CA TYR A 334 -20.69 -16.79 1.29
C TYR A 334 -19.94 -17.40 0.10
N CYS A 335 -19.67 -16.57 -0.91
CA CYS A 335 -18.78 -16.88 -2.02
C CYS A 335 -17.43 -16.19 -1.84
N LEU A 336 -16.42 -16.57 -2.64
CA LEU A 336 -15.10 -15.93 -2.61
C LEU A 336 -15.15 -14.41 -2.82
N GLY A 337 -16.09 -13.93 -3.63
CA GLY A 337 -16.31 -12.50 -3.84
C GLY A 337 -16.71 -11.75 -2.57
N ALA A 338 -17.30 -12.40 -1.56
CA ALA A 338 -17.57 -11.78 -0.27
C ALA A 338 -16.27 -11.51 0.51
N ILE A 339 -15.37 -12.50 0.58
CA ILE A 339 -14.06 -12.35 1.23
C ILE A 339 -13.26 -11.23 0.55
N ILE A 340 -13.16 -11.26 -0.78
CA ILE A 340 -12.42 -10.24 -1.54
C ILE A 340 -13.00 -8.83 -1.32
N ARG A 341 -14.33 -8.68 -1.29
CA ARG A 341 -14.96 -7.39 -0.98
C ARG A 341 -14.66 -6.91 0.44
N GLN A 342 -14.69 -7.82 1.42
CA GLN A 342 -14.37 -7.48 2.80
C GLN A 342 -12.90 -7.06 2.96
N MET A 343 -11.97 -7.80 2.34
CA MET A 343 -10.55 -7.45 2.33
C MET A 343 -10.29 -6.11 1.64
N ASN A 344 -10.98 -5.83 0.53
CA ASN A 344 -10.93 -4.51 -0.11
C ASN A 344 -11.39 -3.40 0.84
N SER A 345 -12.50 -3.61 1.56
CA SER A 345 -13.00 -2.64 2.54
C SER A 345 -11.97 -2.36 3.64
N PHE A 346 -11.36 -3.40 4.20
CA PHE A 346 -10.31 -3.24 5.22
C PHE A 346 -9.10 -2.45 4.67
N HIS A 347 -8.64 -2.81 3.48
CA HIS A 347 -7.51 -2.15 2.83
C HIS A 347 -7.79 -0.65 2.60
N THR A 348 -8.95 -0.33 2.01
CA THR A 348 -9.34 1.06 1.73
C THR A 348 -9.39 1.89 3.00
N VAL A 349 -10.05 1.40 4.06
CA VAL A 349 -10.15 2.11 5.34
C VAL A 349 -8.76 2.39 5.94
N MET A 350 -7.87 1.39 5.97
CA MET A 350 -6.52 1.57 6.52
C MET A 350 -5.69 2.58 5.70
N CYS A 351 -5.78 2.55 4.37
CA CYS A 351 -5.10 3.49 3.50
C CYS A 351 -5.62 4.92 3.66
N ASP A 352 -6.95 5.09 3.63
CA ASP A 352 -7.59 6.41 3.72
C ASP A 352 -7.29 7.11 5.04
N GLN A 353 -7.11 6.34 6.12
CA GLN A 353 -6.75 6.85 7.44
C GLN A 353 -5.25 7.12 7.61
N GLY A 354 -4.42 6.68 6.65
CA GLY A 354 -2.97 6.89 6.65
C GLY A 354 -2.20 5.91 7.53
N LEU A 355 -2.69 4.67 7.69
CA LEU A 355 -1.93 3.62 8.37
C LEU A 355 -0.68 3.26 7.56
N ASP A 356 0.45 3.02 8.25
CA ASP A 356 1.72 2.77 7.58
C ASP A 356 1.65 1.50 6.69
N PRO A 357 2.18 1.53 5.45
CA PRO A 357 2.14 0.38 4.55
C PRO A 357 2.73 -0.91 5.14
N GLU A 358 3.77 -0.81 5.95
CA GLU A 358 4.39 -1.97 6.63
C GLU A 358 3.48 -2.56 7.71
N ILE A 359 2.61 -1.76 8.34
CA ILE A 359 1.61 -2.27 9.29
C ILE A 359 0.46 -2.92 8.51
N ILE A 360 0.00 -2.31 7.40
CA ILE A 360 -1.02 -2.86 6.51
C ILE A 360 -0.60 -4.25 6.01
N LEU A 361 0.66 -4.40 5.59
CA LEU A 361 1.22 -5.68 5.19
C LEU A 361 1.13 -6.73 6.30
N GLN A 362 1.49 -6.38 7.53
CA GLN A 362 1.41 -7.28 8.68
C GLN A 362 -0.04 -7.69 9.01
N VAL A 363 -1.00 -6.75 8.87
CA VAL A 363 -2.43 -7.08 8.97
C VAL A 363 -2.80 -8.14 7.94
N PHE A 364 -2.47 -7.95 6.67
CA PHE A 364 -2.82 -8.92 5.65
C PHE A 364 -2.07 -10.26 5.79
N LYS A 365 -0.81 -10.26 6.24
CA LYS A 365 -0.10 -11.50 6.62
C LYS A 365 -0.91 -12.31 7.65
N GLN A 366 -1.42 -11.64 8.68
CA GLN A 366 -2.24 -12.26 9.73
C GLN A 366 -3.59 -12.78 9.18
N LEU A 367 -4.28 -11.99 8.36
CA LEU A 367 -5.59 -12.40 7.80
C LEU A 367 -5.45 -13.59 6.84
N PHE A 368 -4.40 -13.63 6.02
CA PHE A 368 -4.14 -14.74 5.11
C PHE A 368 -3.77 -16.01 5.85
N TYR A 369 -2.97 -15.91 6.92
CA TYR A 369 -2.72 -17.04 7.82
C TYR A 369 -4.01 -17.60 8.41
N MET A 370 -4.92 -16.74 8.90
CA MET A 370 -6.22 -17.19 9.39
C MET A 370 -7.04 -17.90 8.30
N ILE A 371 -7.11 -17.34 7.08
CA ILE A 371 -7.81 -17.98 5.95
C ILE A 371 -7.24 -19.38 5.69
N THR A 372 -5.92 -19.52 5.67
CA THR A 372 -5.23 -20.81 5.54
C THR A 372 -5.59 -21.76 6.67
N ALA A 373 -5.46 -21.32 7.93
CA ALA A 373 -5.69 -22.16 9.10
C ALA A 373 -7.14 -22.65 9.18
N VAL A 374 -8.11 -21.75 9.00
CA VAL A 374 -9.54 -22.11 9.05
C VAL A 374 -9.91 -23.05 7.90
N THR A 375 -9.42 -22.78 6.68
CA THR A 375 -9.70 -23.62 5.50
C THR A 375 -9.07 -25.01 5.65
N LEU A 376 -7.79 -25.08 5.99
CA LEU A 376 -7.07 -26.34 6.16
C LEU A 376 -7.63 -27.17 7.32
N ASN A 377 -7.96 -26.55 8.45
CA ASN A 377 -8.57 -27.26 9.57
C ASN A 377 -9.90 -27.90 9.18
N ASN A 378 -10.74 -27.19 8.42
CA ASN A 378 -12.01 -27.76 7.94
C ASN A 378 -11.78 -28.90 6.95
N LEU A 379 -10.78 -28.79 6.06
CA LEU A 379 -10.38 -29.87 5.17
C LEU A 379 -9.93 -31.12 5.94
N LEU A 380 -9.16 -30.95 7.02
CA LEU A 380 -8.65 -32.04 7.87
C LEU A 380 -9.72 -32.70 8.75
N LEU A 381 -10.87 -32.05 8.94
CA LEU A 381 -11.96 -32.53 9.81
C LEU A 381 -13.14 -33.12 9.02
N ARG A 382 -13.26 -32.83 7.72
CA ARG A 382 -14.44 -33.17 6.90
C ARG A 382 -14.06 -34.05 5.71
N LYS A 383 -14.77 -35.18 5.55
CA LYS A 383 -14.57 -36.12 4.43
C LYS A 383 -15.21 -35.64 3.13
N ASP A 384 -16.29 -34.88 3.23
CA ASP A 384 -17.11 -34.40 2.11
C ASP A 384 -16.43 -33.33 1.25
N VAL A 385 -15.33 -32.75 1.74
CA VAL A 385 -14.55 -31.69 1.07
C VAL A 385 -13.16 -32.17 0.64
N CYS A 386 -12.86 -33.47 0.74
CA CYS A 386 -11.57 -34.04 0.33
C CYS A 386 -11.71 -34.77 -1.00
N SER A 387 -11.76 -34.04 -2.10
CA SER A 387 -11.85 -34.59 -3.46
C SER A 387 -10.95 -33.85 -4.44
N TRP A 388 -10.75 -34.42 -5.64
CA TRP A 388 -10.06 -33.74 -6.74
C TRP A 388 -10.75 -32.42 -7.12
N SER A 389 -12.09 -32.40 -7.18
CA SER A 389 -12.85 -31.19 -7.51
C SER A 389 -12.64 -30.08 -6.48
N THR A 390 -12.60 -30.42 -5.19
CA THR A 390 -12.27 -29.45 -4.13
C THR A 390 -10.84 -28.96 -4.26
N GLY A 391 -9.89 -29.82 -4.62
CA GLY A 391 -8.52 -29.41 -4.92
C GLY A 391 -8.44 -28.37 -6.03
N MET A 392 -9.15 -28.59 -7.15
CA MET A 392 -9.23 -27.64 -8.26
C MET A 392 -9.90 -26.33 -7.84
N GLN A 393 -10.99 -26.41 -7.07
CA GLN A 393 -11.71 -25.24 -6.56
C GLN A 393 -10.84 -24.40 -5.62
N LEU A 394 -10.12 -25.03 -4.68
CA LEU A 394 -9.19 -24.36 -3.79
C LEU A 394 -8.07 -23.69 -4.56
N ARG A 395 -7.48 -24.37 -5.55
CA ARG A 395 -6.42 -23.79 -6.38
C ARG A 395 -6.88 -22.50 -7.08
N TYR A 396 -8.10 -22.49 -7.64
CA TYR A 396 -8.68 -21.28 -8.21
C TYR A 396 -8.94 -20.20 -7.17
N ASN A 397 -9.52 -20.56 -6.02
CA ASN A 397 -9.81 -19.58 -4.97
C ASN A 397 -8.51 -18.94 -4.45
N ILE A 398 -7.45 -19.73 -4.25
CA ILE A 398 -6.13 -19.24 -3.85
C ILE A 398 -5.56 -18.31 -4.92
N SER A 399 -5.62 -18.67 -6.22
CA SER A 399 -5.09 -17.81 -7.28
C SER A 399 -5.78 -16.45 -7.33
N GLN A 400 -7.09 -16.39 -7.06
CA GLN A 400 -7.82 -15.12 -6.97
C GLN A 400 -7.39 -14.28 -5.75
N LEU A 401 -7.07 -14.92 -4.62
CA LEU A 401 -6.55 -14.22 -3.44
C LEU A 401 -5.11 -13.72 -3.67
N GLU A 402 -4.27 -14.49 -4.36
CA GLU A 402 -2.92 -14.07 -4.77
C GLU A 402 -2.96 -12.93 -5.81
N GLU A 403 -3.88 -13.00 -6.76
CA GLU A 403 -4.17 -11.91 -7.72
C GLU A 403 -4.53 -10.62 -6.97
N TRP A 404 -5.38 -10.74 -5.95
CA TRP A 404 -5.77 -9.61 -5.11
C TRP A 404 -4.57 -9.00 -4.37
N LEU A 405 -3.70 -9.83 -3.77
CA LEU A 405 -2.46 -9.36 -3.13
C LEU A 405 -1.54 -8.62 -4.12
N ARG A 406 -1.38 -9.17 -5.33
CA ARG A 406 -0.57 -8.54 -6.40
C ARG A 406 -1.15 -7.19 -6.81
N GLY A 407 -2.47 -7.10 -6.98
CA GLY A 407 -3.18 -5.86 -7.33
C GLY A 407 -3.08 -4.74 -6.28
N ARG A 408 -2.66 -5.05 -5.05
CA ARG A 408 -2.48 -4.09 -3.95
C ARG A 408 -1.02 -3.85 -3.56
N ASN A 409 -0.06 -4.42 -4.30
CA ASN A 409 1.38 -4.40 -3.97
C ASN A 409 1.70 -5.02 -2.58
N LEU A 410 0.88 -5.97 -2.13
CA LEU A 410 1.04 -6.69 -0.86
C LEU A 410 1.62 -8.10 -1.04
N HIS A 411 1.90 -8.51 -2.28
CA HIS A 411 2.45 -9.82 -2.61
C HIS A 411 3.95 -9.92 -2.27
N GLN A 412 4.24 -9.91 -0.97
CA GLN A 412 5.56 -10.15 -0.43
C GLN A 412 5.69 -11.62 -0.02
N ARG A 413 6.93 -12.12 -0.05
CA ARG A 413 7.26 -13.52 0.29
C ARG A 413 6.64 -13.96 1.61
N GLU A 414 6.71 -13.12 2.64
CA GLU A 414 6.20 -13.43 3.97
C GLU A 414 4.68 -13.65 4.02
N VAL A 415 3.91 -13.00 3.14
CA VAL A 415 2.45 -13.18 3.05
C VAL A 415 2.15 -14.44 2.24
N ALA A 416 2.85 -14.65 1.13
CA ALA A 416 2.69 -15.83 0.29
C ALA A 416 2.97 -17.13 1.07
N GLU A 417 4.03 -17.14 1.90
CA GLU A 417 4.38 -18.28 2.75
C GLU A 417 3.26 -18.69 3.73
N THR A 418 2.37 -17.78 4.13
CA THR A 418 1.22 -18.13 4.99
C THR A 418 0.16 -18.99 4.30
N MET A 419 0.13 -19.01 2.97
CA MET A 419 -0.79 -19.83 2.17
C MET A 419 -0.20 -21.17 1.74
N GLU A 420 1.11 -21.34 1.88
CA GLU A 420 1.82 -22.52 1.38
C GLU A 420 1.23 -23.86 1.87
N PRO A 421 0.85 -24.03 3.16
CA PRO A 421 0.19 -25.27 3.60
C PRO A 421 -1.12 -25.56 2.86
N LEU A 422 -1.91 -24.52 2.56
CA LEU A 422 -3.17 -24.67 1.84
C LEU A 422 -2.96 -24.95 0.35
N ILE A 423 -1.95 -24.30 -0.26
CA ILE A 423 -1.53 -24.57 -1.65
C ILE A 423 -1.14 -26.04 -1.80
N GLN A 424 -0.27 -26.54 -0.91
CA GLN A 424 0.18 -27.92 -0.94
C GLN A 424 -0.97 -28.90 -0.67
N ALA A 425 -1.91 -28.57 0.22
CA ALA A 425 -3.11 -29.39 0.45
C ALA A 425 -3.99 -29.48 -0.82
N ALA A 426 -4.21 -28.37 -1.51
CA ALA A 426 -4.95 -28.34 -2.77
C ALA A 426 -4.25 -29.13 -3.88
N GLN A 427 -2.91 -29.09 -3.94
CA GLN A 427 -2.10 -29.89 -4.86
C GLN A 427 -2.15 -31.38 -4.53
N LEU A 428 -2.04 -31.76 -3.24
CA LEU A 428 -2.13 -33.14 -2.78
C LEU A 428 -3.45 -33.80 -3.18
N LEU A 429 -4.56 -33.07 -3.11
CA LEU A 429 -5.87 -33.55 -3.58
C LEU A 429 -5.85 -33.87 -5.09
N GLN A 430 -5.06 -33.16 -5.89
CA GLN A 430 -5.01 -33.30 -7.35
C GLN A 430 -3.97 -34.31 -7.86
N LEU A 431 -2.93 -34.61 -7.08
CA LEU A 431 -1.89 -35.56 -7.47
C LEU A 431 -2.40 -36.99 -7.61
N LYS A 432 -1.68 -37.79 -8.39
CA LYS A 432 -1.88 -39.24 -8.45
C LYS A 432 -1.43 -39.88 -7.13
N LYS A 433 -2.05 -41.01 -6.77
CA LYS A 433 -1.94 -41.63 -5.43
C LYS A 433 -1.81 -43.15 -5.53
N LYS A 434 -1.09 -43.65 -6.55
CA LYS A 434 -1.05 -45.09 -6.89
C LYS A 434 0.33 -45.70 -6.78
N SER A 435 1.35 -45.09 -7.40
CA SER A 435 2.67 -45.71 -7.56
C SER A 435 3.68 -45.23 -6.49
N PRO A 436 4.76 -45.96 -6.22
CA PRO A 436 5.80 -45.47 -5.30
C PRO A 436 6.44 -44.15 -5.78
N GLU A 437 6.50 -43.89 -7.08
CA GLU A 437 6.95 -42.62 -7.65
C GLU A 437 5.96 -41.48 -7.34
N ASP A 438 4.64 -41.76 -7.37
CA ASP A 438 3.63 -40.79 -6.91
C ASP A 438 3.84 -40.45 -5.41
N ALA A 439 4.23 -41.44 -4.61
CA ALA A 439 4.50 -41.23 -3.18
C ALA A 439 5.73 -40.33 -2.97
N GLU A 440 6.81 -40.57 -3.71
CA GLU A 440 8.02 -39.74 -3.68
C GLU A 440 7.73 -38.30 -4.12
N ALA A 441 6.90 -38.12 -5.16
CA ALA A 441 6.49 -36.80 -5.62
C ALA A 441 5.68 -36.04 -4.56
N ILE A 442 4.75 -36.71 -3.85
CA ILE A 442 4.00 -36.12 -2.74
C ILE A 442 4.95 -35.71 -1.61
N CYS A 443 5.89 -36.58 -1.22
CA CYS A 443 6.85 -36.32 -0.15
C CYS A 443 7.76 -35.12 -0.47
N SER A 444 8.19 -34.99 -1.73
CA SER A 444 9.03 -33.89 -2.21
C SER A 444 8.28 -32.56 -2.30
N LEU A 445 6.98 -32.61 -2.65
CA LEU A 445 6.14 -31.42 -2.80
C LEU A 445 5.60 -30.89 -1.46
N CYS A 446 5.17 -31.78 -0.56
CA CYS A 446 4.49 -31.41 0.68
C CYS A 446 5.47 -31.04 1.81
N THR A 447 6.20 -29.94 1.68
CA THR A 447 7.19 -29.48 2.68
C THR A 447 6.60 -28.63 3.80
N ALA A 448 5.46 -27.96 3.58
CA ALA A 448 4.78 -27.08 4.53
C ALA A 448 3.62 -27.77 5.26
N LEU A 449 3.26 -29.00 4.87
CA LEU A 449 2.33 -29.87 5.59
C LEU A 449 3.09 -30.86 6.48
N SER A 450 2.55 -31.12 7.68
CA SER A 450 3.08 -32.19 8.53
C SER A 450 2.68 -33.56 8.00
N THR A 451 3.47 -34.58 8.34
CA THR A 451 3.19 -35.99 8.01
C THR A 451 1.79 -36.40 8.45
N GLN A 452 1.34 -35.95 9.63
CA GLN A 452 -0.01 -36.23 10.12
C GLN A 452 -1.10 -35.59 9.25
N GLN A 453 -0.89 -34.36 8.77
CA GLN A 453 -1.82 -33.66 7.89
C GLN A 453 -1.91 -34.35 6.52
N ILE A 454 -0.77 -34.71 5.92
CA ILE A 454 -0.71 -35.45 4.64
C ILE A 454 -1.49 -36.76 4.77
N VAL A 455 -1.17 -37.55 5.80
CA VAL A 455 -1.85 -38.82 6.07
C VAL A 455 -3.34 -38.63 6.29
N LYS A 456 -3.75 -37.57 7.00
CA LYS A 456 -5.17 -37.28 7.25
C LYS A 456 -5.92 -36.95 5.95
N ILE A 457 -5.35 -36.09 5.09
CA ILE A 457 -5.94 -35.74 3.79
C ILE A 457 -6.08 -37.00 2.92
N LEU A 458 -5.04 -37.83 2.83
CA LEU A 458 -5.07 -39.08 2.05
C LEU A 458 -6.13 -40.06 2.55
N ASN A 459 -6.33 -40.16 3.88
CA ASN A 459 -7.37 -41.01 4.47
C ASN A 459 -8.79 -40.49 4.21
N LEU A 460 -8.98 -39.16 4.18
CA LEU A 460 -10.28 -38.53 3.94
C LEU A 460 -10.64 -38.43 2.46
N TYR A 461 -9.66 -38.64 1.57
CA TYR A 461 -9.85 -38.54 0.13
C TYR A 461 -10.99 -39.43 -0.38
N THR A 462 -11.99 -38.79 -0.98
CA THR A 462 -13.20 -39.43 -1.50
C THR A 462 -13.27 -39.22 -3.02
N PRO A 463 -13.03 -40.27 -3.83
CA PRO A 463 -13.20 -40.22 -5.28
C PRO A 463 -14.64 -39.84 -5.67
N LEU A 464 -14.79 -38.92 -6.63
CA LEU A 464 -16.11 -38.50 -7.11
C LEU A 464 -16.49 -39.10 -8.48
N ASN A 465 -15.50 -39.53 -9.26
CA ASN A 465 -15.70 -40.03 -10.63
C ASN A 465 -15.07 -41.43 -10.78
N GLU A 466 -15.53 -42.21 -11.77
CA GLU A 466 -15.07 -43.58 -12.04
C GLU A 466 -13.58 -43.71 -12.40
N PHE A 467 -12.94 -42.59 -12.78
CA PHE A 467 -11.52 -42.52 -13.11
C PHE A 467 -10.61 -42.36 -11.89
N GLU A 468 -11.20 -42.18 -10.71
CA GLU A 468 -10.47 -42.06 -9.44
C GLU A 468 -10.71 -43.27 -8.55
N GLU A 469 -9.63 -43.77 -7.97
CA GLU A 469 -9.68 -44.85 -6.98
C GLU A 469 -9.39 -44.30 -5.60
N ARG A 470 -9.93 -44.98 -4.59
CA ARG A 470 -9.66 -44.66 -3.20
C ARG A 470 -8.19 -44.94 -2.89
N VAL A 471 -7.57 -44.05 -2.11
CA VAL A 471 -6.18 -44.23 -1.66
C VAL A 471 -6.07 -45.51 -0.83
N THR A 472 -5.11 -46.36 -1.18
CA THR A 472 -4.92 -47.63 -0.48
C THR A 472 -4.14 -47.43 0.82
N VAL A 473 -4.41 -48.29 1.82
CA VAL A 473 -3.66 -48.27 3.09
C VAL A 473 -2.18 -48.56 2.87
N ALA A 474 -1.84 -49.40 1.88
CA ALA A 474 -0.46 -49.68 1.50
C ALA A 474 0.26 -48.42 1.03
N PHE A 475 -0.37 -47.61 0.16
CA PHE A 475 0.18 -46.34 -0.29
C PHE A 475 0.42 -45.35 0.85
N ILE A 476 -0.54 -45.25 1.79
CA ILE A 476 -0.39 -44.38 2.98
C ILE A 476 0.78 -44.83 3.85
N ARG A 477 0.98 -46.15 4.03
CA ARG A 477 2.14 -46.68 4.77
C ARG A 477 3.47 -46.36 4.08
N THR A 478 3.52 -46.36 2.76
CA THR A 478 4.71 -45.95 2.00
C THR A 478 5.05 -44.48 2.28
N ILE A 479 4.07 -43.57 2.23
CA ILE A 479 4.26 -42.15 2.58
C ILE A 479 4.77 -42.01 4.02
N GLN A 480 4.17 -42.72 4.99
CA GLN A 480 4.60 -42.67 6.39
C GLN A 480 6.04 -43.14 6.58
N ALA A 481 6.46 -44.20 5.88
CA ALA A 481 7.82 -44.71 5.93
C ALA A 481 8.81 -43.70 5.32
N GLN A 482 8.47 -43.07 4.19
CA GLN A 482 9.32 -42.06 3.54
C GLN A 482 9.46 -40.77 4.37
N LEU A 483 8.45 -40.40 5.16
CA LEU A 483 8.45 -39.18 5.97
C LEU A 483 8.86 -39.41 7.44
N GLN A 484 9.29 -40.62 7.80
CA GLN A 484 9.57 -40.98 9.20
C GLN A 484 10.68 -40.14 9.84
N GLU A 485 11.64 -39.66 9.06
CA GLU A 485 12.77 -38.85 9.53
C GLU A 485 12.45 -37.35 9.67
N ARG A 486 11.25 -36.90 9.27
CA ARG A 486 10.86 -35.49 9.40
C ARG A 486 10.58 -35.13 10.86
N ASN A 487 11.22 -34.06 11.33
CA ASN A 487 10.92 -33.45 12.62
C ASN A 487 9.68 -32.56 12.53
N ASP A 488 8.52 -33.17 12.32
CA ASP A 488 7.25 -32.46 12.18
C ASP A 488 6.60 -32.13 13.54
N PRO A 489 5.84 -31.03 13.64
CA PRO A 489 5.03 -30.74 14.81
C PRO A 489 3.96 -31.83 15.02
N GLN A 490 3.72 -32.16 16.29
CA GLN A 490 2.77 -33.24 16.66
C GLN A 490 1.29 -32.86 16.52
N HIS A 491 0.99 -31.58 16.30
CA HIS A 491 -0.39 -31.09 16.20
C HIS A 491 -0.93 -31.22 14.77
N LEU A 492 -2.14 -31.81 14.64
CA LEU A 492 -2.81 -31.96 13.35
C LEU A 492 -3.35 -30.63 12.81
N LEU A 493 -3.94 -29.81 13.67
CA LEU A 493 -4.63 -28.57 13.31
C LEU A 493 -3.69 -27.38 13.45
N LEU A 494 -3.85 -26.40 12.56
CA LEU A 494 -3.22 -25.09 12.70
C LEU A 494 -3.95 -24.28 13.77
N ASP A 495 -3.20 -23.56 14.60
CA ASP A 495 -3.77 -22.63 15.57
C ASP A 495 -4.22 -21.35 14.85
N PHE A 496 -5.47 -21.31 14.42
CA PHE A 496 -6.03 -20.13 13.74
C PHE A 496 -6.11 -18.88 14.64
N LYS A 497 -5.86 -19.01 15.96
CA LYS A 497 -5.76 -17.88 16.90
C LYS A 497 -4.31 -17.42 17.11
N HIS A 498 -3.34 -18.07 16.48
CA HIS A 498 -1.95 -17.62 16.51
C HIS A 498 -1.87 -16.20 15.94
N MET A 499 -1.10 -15.35 16.62
CA MET A 499 -0.88 -13.97 16.21
C MET A 499 0.61 -13.72 16.03
N PHE A 500 1.00 -13.26 14.84
CA PHE A 500 2.38 -12.86 14.60
C PHE A 500 2.74 -11.63 15.45
N PRO A 501 3.96 -11.56 16.01
CA PRO A 501 4.44 -10.35 16.66
C PRO A 501 4.45 -9.18 15.68
N VAL A 502 3.78 -8.08 16.06
CA VAL A 502 3.72 -6.86 15.25
C VAL A 502 4.94 -5.99 15.48
N LEU A 503 5.43 -5.37 14.41
CA LEU A 503 6.51 -4.39 14.42
C LEU A 503 5.97 -3.03 13.98
N PHE A 504 6.44 -1.97 14.65
CA PHE A 504 6.16 -0.57 14.32
C PHE A 504 7.46 0.14 13.92
N PRO A 505 7.97 -0.14 12.70
CA PRO A 505 9.15 0.53 12.16
C PRO A 505 8.94 2.05 12.09
N PHE A 506 10.02 2.81 12.30
CA PHE A 506 9.95 4.26 12.32
C PHE A 506 9.65 4.80 10.91
N ASN A 507 8.54 5.54 10.78
CA ASN A 507 8.12 6.15 9.52
C ASN A 507 8.03 7.69 9.65
N PRO A 508 9.09 8.45 9.32
CA PRO A 508 9.10 9.91 9.44
C PRO A 508 8.08 10.54 8.49
N SER A 509 7.51 11.68 8.90
CA SER A 509 6.64 12.47 8.04
C SER A 509 7.43 13.56 7.32
N SER A 510 7.12 13.78 6.04
CA SER A 510 7.59 14.95 5.29
C SER A 510 6.84 16.24 5.62
N LEU A 511 5.73 16.14 6.35
CA LEU A 511 4.91 17.29 6.74
C LEU A 511 5.67 18.17 7.75
N THR A 512 5.57 19.48 7.59
CA THR A 512 6.10 20.44 8.57
C THR A 512 4.94 21.02 9.37
N MET A 513 5.07 21.05 10.70
CA MET A 513 3.98 21.40 11.62
C MET A 513 3.41 22.81 11.43
N ASP A 514 4.24 23.73 10.95
CA ASP A 514 3.89 25.10 10.62
C ASP A 514 3.03 25.25 9.34
N SER A 515 2.87 24.17 8.57
CA SER A 515 1.99 24.13 7.38
C SER A 515 0.60 23.53 7.66
N ILE A 516 0.36 23.08 8.90
CA ILE A 516 -0.85 22.35 9.27
C ILE A 516 -1.97 23.34 9.56
N HIS A 517 -3.07 23.21 8.81
CA HIS A 517 -4.30 23.94 9.07
C HIS A 517 -5.26 23.12 9.93
N ILE A 518 -5.86 23.76 10.94
CA ILE A 518 -6.86 23.13 11.82
C ILE A 518 -8.27 23.41 11.26
N PRO A 519 -9.03 22.37 10.86
CA PRO A 519 -10.41 22.54 10.41
C PRO A 519 -11.32 23.05 11.54
N ALA A 520 -12.21 23.99 11.22
CA ALA A 520 -13.19 24.51 12.17
C ALA A 520 -14.14 23.42 12.71
N CYS A 521 -14.37 22.34 11.95
CA CYS A 521 -15.23 21.22 12.38
C CYS A 521 -14.72 20.50 13.64
N LEU A 522 -13.45 20.70 14.03
CA LEU A 522 -12.88 20.14 15.25
C LEU A 522 -13.24 20.93 16.51
N ASN A 523 -13.83 22.13 16.38
CA ASN A 523 -14.17 23.00 17.52
C ASN A 523 -12.96 23.25 18.45
N LEU A 524 -11.82 23.62 17.86
CA LEU A 524 -10.54 23.86 18.56
C LEU A 524 -10.13 25.34 18.53
N GLU A 525 -11.09 26.26 18.44
CA GLU A 525 -10.83 27.72 18.35
C GLU A 525 -10.15 28.30 19.60
N PHE A 526 -10.16 27.57 20.71
CA PHE A 526 -9.46 27.93 21.95
C PHE A 526 -7.95 27.64 21.90
N LEU A 527 -7.45 26.96 20.86
CA LEU A 527 -6.02 26.77 20.63
C LEU A 527 -5.40 28.04 20.05
N ASN A 528 -4.25 28.44 20.59
CA ASN A 528 -3.49 29.58 20.12
C ASN A 528 -2.30 29.12 19.27
N GLU A 529 -2.23 29.59 18.03
CA GLU A 529 -1.07 29.39 17.16
C GLU A 529 0.14 30.22 17.67
N VAL A 530 1.28 29.55 17.86
CA VAL A 530 2.52 30.15 18.41
C VAL A 530 3.66 30.06 17.41
#